data_AF-A0A1V5VPT2-F1
#
_entry.id   AF-A0A1V5VPT2-F1
#
_cell.length_a   1.000
_cell.length_b   1.000
_cell.length_c   1.000
_cell.angle_alpha   90.00
_cell.angle_beta   90.00
_cell.angle_gamma   90.00
#
_symmetry.space_group_name_H-M   'P 1'
#
loop_
_entity.id
_entity.type
_entity.pdbx_description
1 polymer ?
#
loop_
_entity_poly.entity_id
_entity_poly.type
_entity_poly.pdbx_seq_one_letter_code
_entity_poly.pdbx_strand_id
1 'polypeptide(L)'
;MNKIKCPYCAEEILADAKKCKHCGEWLEVPSSSQIFSPSNSTIDARAVSKGIKDAQYSKTISGILVILAMIPSIYLGLFHWLLGLATFIFLVYLISKHYYRE
;
A
#
# COMPACT_ATOMS: atom_id res chain seq x y z
N MET A 1 -52.37 2.90 4.32
CA MET A 1 -51.19 3.49 3.64
C MET A 1 -49.94 2.98 4.33
N ASN A 2 -49.13 2.16 3.67
CA ASN A 2 -47.90 1.61 4.27
C ASN A 2 -46.82 2.70 4.33
N LYS A 3 -46.18 2.86 5.49
CA LYS A 3 -45.13 3.85 5.72
C LYS A 3 -43.85 3.15 6.14
N ILE A 4 -42.71 3.64 5.65
CA ILE A 4 -41.37 3.16 6.01
C ILE A 4 -40.56 4.34 6.54
N LYS A 5 -39.50 4.07 7.30
CA LYS A 5 -38.57 5.13 7.73
C LYS A 5 -37.51 5.35 6.66
N CYS A 6 -37.21 6.61 6.36
CA CYS A 6 -36.12 6.97 5.45
C CYS A 6 -34.76 6.53 6.05
N PRO A 7 -33.91 5.79 5.34
CA PRO A 7 -32.60 5.36 5.83
C PRO A 7 -31.61 6.53 6.05
N TYR A 8 -31.86 7.68 5.44
CA TYR A 8 -30.96 8.84 5.52
C TYR A 8 -31.31 9.81 6.64
N CYS A 9 -32.61 10.00 6.92
CA CYS A 9 -33.08 11.00 7.90
C CYS A 9 -34.00 10.43 8.98
N ALA A 10 -34.24 9.12 9.00
CA ALA A 10 -35.07 8.38 9.96
C ALA A 10 -36.55 8.80 10.05
N GLU A 11 -36.99 9.73 9.20
CA GLU A 11 -38.35 10.25 9.17
C GLU A 11 -39.32 9.31 8.43
N GLU A 12 -40.60 9.34 8.78
CA GLU A 12 -41.62 8.49 8.16
C GLU A 12 -42.04 8.98 6.78
N ILE A 13 -41.90 8.09 5.79
CA ILE A 13 -42.23 8.33 4.39
C ILE A 13 -43.16 7.23 3.87
N LEU A 14 -43.79 7.47 2.71
CA LEU A 14 -44.62 6.45 2.06
C LEU A 14 -43.73 5.33 1.52
N ALA A 15 -44.18 4.07 1.66
CA ALA A 15 -43.44 2.91 1.17
C ALA A 15 -43.17 2.95 -0.36
N ASP A 16 -44.01 3.67 -1.11
CA ASP A 16 -43.90 3.85 -2.57
C ASP A 16 -43.11 5.12 -2.95
N ALA A 17 -42.62 5.90 -1.98
CA ALA A 17 -41.93 7.16 -2.26
C ALA A 17 -40.54 6.91 -2.88
N LYS A 18 -40.36 7.38 -4.12
CA LYS A 18 -39.06 7.37 -4.82
C LYS A 18 -38.06 8.41 -4.30
N LYS A 19 -38.55 9.41 -3.56
CA LYS A 19 -37.73 10.51 -3.03
C LYS A 19 -38.27 10.93 -1.67
N CYS A 20 -37.39 11.11 -0.69
CA CYS A 20 -37.78 11.54 0.64
C CYS A 20 -38.17 13.03 0.63
N LYS A 21 -39.37 13.36 1.13
CA LYS A 21 -39.83 14.75 1.25
C LYS A 21 -39.11 15.56 2.34
N HIS A 22 -38.41 14.89 3.25
CA HIS A 22 -37.77 15.51 4.40
C HIS A 22 -36.30 15.86 4.15
N CYS A 23 -35.52 14.90 3.61
CA CYS A 23 -34.10 15.15 3.28
C CYS A 23 -33.84 15.39 1.78
N GLY A 24 -34.80 15.09 0.90
CA GLY A 24 -34.61 15.22 -0.55
C GLY A 24 -33.78 14.11 -1.19
N GLU A 25 -33.38 13.08 -0.43
CA GLU A 25 -32.61 11.95 -0.96
C GLU A 25 -33.49 11.02 -1.80
N TRP A 26 -32.92 10.42 -2.84
CA TRP A 26 -33.61 9.43 -3.68
C TRP A 26 -33.57 8.05 -3.04
N LEU A 27 -34.73 7.41 -3.00
CA LEU A 27 -34.94 6.10 -2.41
C LEU A 27 -35.22 5.15 -3.58
N GLU A 28 -34.14 4.63 -4.15
CA GLU A 28 -34.22 3.61 -5.19
C GLU A 28 -34.72 2.33 -4.53
N VAL A 29 -36.04 2.12 -4.52
CA VAL A 29 -36.63 0.86 -4.07
C VAL A 29 -36.54 -0.12 -5.25
N PRO A 30 -35.67 -1.15 -5.21
CA PRO A 30 -35.74 -2.22 -6.19
C PRO A 30 -37.04 -3.01 -5.97
N SER A 31 -38.08 -2.59 -6.67
CA SER A 31 -39.31 -3.37 -6.90
C SER A 31 -38.94 -4.62 -7.70
N SER A 32 -38.53 -5.68 -7.02
CA SER A 32 -38.73 -7.08 -7.40
C SER A 32 -37.89 -7.97 -6.49
N SER A 33 -38.58 -8.71 -5.63
CA SER A 33 -38.37 -10.15 -5.44
C SER A 33 -37.05 -10.71 -5.98
N GLN A 34 -36.00 -10.64 -5.17
CA GLN A 34 -34.97 -11.67 -5.17
C GLN A 34 -35.00 -12.27 -3.78
N ILE A 35 -35.81 -13.31 -3.65
CA ILE A 35 -35.59 -14.39 -2.69
C ILE A 35 -34.18 -14.91 -3.02
N PHE A 36 -33.15 -14.33 -2.40
CA PHE A 36 -31.83 -14.95 -2.40
C PHE A 36 -31.92 -16.12 -1.42
N SER A 37 -32.37 -17.24 -1.98
CA SER A 37 -32.18 -18.58 -1.45
C SER A 37 -30.72 -18.72 -0.98
N PRO A 38 -30.44 -19.41 0.15
CA PRO A 38 -29.07 -19.70 0.53
C PRO A 38 -28.51 -20.69 -0.49
N SER A 39 -27.96 -20.19 -1.60
CA SER A 39 -27.27 -21.01 -2.57
C SER A 39 -26.02 -21.54 -1.91
N ASN A 40 -26.01 -22.85 -1.71
CA ASN A 40 -24.87 -23.73 -1.49
C ASN A 40 -23.73 -23.50 -2.51
N SER A 41 -23.04 -22.37 -2.44
CA SER A 41 -21.75 -22.22 -3.08
C SER A 41 -20.78 -23.16 -2.38
N THR A 42 -20.37 -24.24 -3.04
CA THR A 42 -19.12 -24.92 -2.73
C THR A 42 -18.02 -23.85 -2.75
N ILE A 43 -17.62 -23.38 -1.57
CA ILE A 43 -16.53 -22.42 -1.44
C ILE A 43 -15.26 -23.18 -1.84
N ASP A 44 -14.84 -23.04 -3.08
CA ASP A 44 -13.56 -23.52 -3.55
C ASP A 44 -12.44 -22.79 -2.79
N ALA A 45 -11.91 -23.44 -1.76
CA ALA A 45 -10.82 -22.92 -0.92
C ALA A 45 -9.59 -22.47 -1.75
N ARG A 46 -9.48 -22.95 -2.99
CA ARG A 46 -8.43 -22.60 -3.94
C ARG A 46 -8.56 -21.19 -4.54
N ALA A 47 -9.79 -20.68 -4.73
CA ALA A 47 -10.01 -19.31 -5.22
C ALA A 47 -9.67 -18.27 -4.14
N VAL A 48 -10.00 -18.57 -2.88
CA VAL A 48 -9.66 -17.72 -1.73
C VAL A 48 -8.14 -17.69 -1.50
N SER A 49 -7.46 -18.82 -1.69
CA SER A 49 -6.00 -18.92 -1.52
C SER A 49 -5.19 -18.10 -2.54
N LYS A 50 -5.79 -17.72 -3.68
CA LYS A 50 -5.10 -16.91 -4.71
C LYS A 50 -5.09 -15.44 -4.33
N GLY A 51 -6.24 -14.86 -3.96
CA GLY A 51 -6.35 -13.44 -3.61
C GLY A 51 -5.57 -13.01 -2.36
N ILE A 52 -5.38 -13.91 -1.39
CA ILE A 52 -4.61 -13.57 -0.17
C ILE A 52 -3.11 -13.42 -0.48
N LYS A 53 -2.59 -14.13 -1.49
CA LYS A 53 -1.16 -14.07 -1.85
C LYS A 53 -0.82 -12.77 -2.58
N ASP A 54 -1.76 -12.24 -3.35
CA ASP A 54 -1.57 -11.03 -4.16
C ASP A 54 -1.50 -9.77 -3.29
N ALA A 55 -2.23 -9.75 -2.16
CA ALA A 55 -2.23 -8.63 -1.22
C ALA A 55 -0.98 -8.59 -0.31
N GLN A 56 -0.38 -9.74 -0.01
CA GLN A 56 0.80 -9.83 0.87
C GLN A 56 2.13 -9.71 0.10
N TYR A 57 2.13 -9.88 -1.23
CA TYR A 57 3.31 -9.85 -2.09
C TYR A 57 3.87 -8.42 -2.33
N SER A 58 3.04 -7.38 -2.22
CA SER A 58 3.45 -5.99 -2.52
C SER A 58 4.26 -5.32 -1.41
N LYS A 59 4.03 -5.66 -0.13
CA LYS A 59 4.68 -4.98 1.01
C LYS A 59 6.08 -5.50 1.33
N THR A 60 6.34 -6.78 1.11
CA THR A 60 7.62 -7.41 1.46
C THR A 60 8.70 -7.20 0.38
N ILE A 61 8.30 -7.02 -0.89
CA ILE A 61 9.23 -6.92 -2.03
C ILE A 61 9.80 -5.52 -2.21
N SER A 62 9.00 -4.49 -1.93
CA SER A 62 9.45 -3.10 -2.03
C SER A 62 10.61 -2.80 -1.07
N GLY A 63 10.55 -3.31 0.16
CA GLY A 63 11.62 -3.10 1.16
C GLY A 63 12.95 -3.76 0.76
N ILE A 64 12.89 -4.98 0.22
CA ILE A 64 14.08 -5.74 -0.19
C ILE A 64 14.80 -5.05 -1.35
N LEU A 65 14.07 -4.53 -2.34
CA LEU A 65 14.65 -3.83 -3.49
C LEU A 65 15.38 -2.55 -3.07
N VAL A 66 14.85 -1.79 -2.10
CA VAL A 66 15.50 -0.58 -1.58
C VAL A 66 16.80 -0.93 -0.87
N ILE A 67 16.80 -1.96 -0.02
CA ILE A 67 18.00 -2.38 0.73
C ILE A 67 19.09 -2.84 -0.25
N LEU A 68 18.74 -3.64 -1.25
CA LEU A 68 19.70 -4.11 -2.26
C LEU A 68 20.31 -2.98 -3.11
N ALA A 69 19.60 -1.87 -3.31
CA ALA A 69 20.13 -0.69 -4.01
C ALA A 69 20.96 0.24 -3.11
N MET A 70 20.61 0.33 -1.82
CA MET A 70 21.30 1.18 -0.86
C MET A 70 22.66 0.60 -0.42
N ILE A 71 22.73 -0.71 -0.22
CA ILE A 71 23.95 -1.42 0.20
C ILE A 71 25.18 -1.10 -0.69
N PRO A 72 25.14 -1.26 -2.02
CA PRO A 72 26.30 -0.99 -2.88
C PRO A 72 26.71 0.49 -2.84
N SER A 73 25.74 1.41 -2.77
CA SER A 73 25.99 2.86 -2.68
C SER A 73 26.79 3.23 -1.41
N ILE A 74 26.47 2.59 -0.29
CA ILE A 74 27.17 2.77 0.98
C ILE A 74 28.60 2.22 0.89
N TYR A 75 28.78 1.02 0.32
CA TYR A 75 30.10 0.43 0.14
C TYR A 75 30.99 1.22 -0.81
N LEU A 76 30.44 1.70 -1.93
CA LEU A 76 31.16 2.56 -2.89
C LEU A 76 31.62 3.87 -2.23
N GLY A 77 30.76 4.50 -1.44
CA GLY A 77 31.12 5.71 -0.69
C GLY A 77 32.22 5.48 0.34
N LEU A 78 32.08 4.44 1.16
CA LEU A 78 33.07 4.09 2.18
C LEU A 78 34.41 3.68 1.57
N PHE A 79 34.38 2.86 0.52
CA PHE A 79 35.58 2.43 -0.18
C PHE A 79 36.32 3.58 -0.84
N HIS A 80 35.58 4.50 -1.48
CA HIS A 80 36.19 5.68 -2.11
C HIS A 80 36.83 6.62 -1.07
N TRP A 81 36.19 6.79 0.09
CA TRP A 81 36.76 7.57 1.19
C TRP A 81 38.05 6.94 1.74
N LEU A 82 38.09 5.61 1.90
CA LEU A 82 39.28 4.88 2.34
C LEU A 82 40.43 4.97 1.33
N LEU A 83 40.16 4.84 0.03
CA LEU A 83 41.17 5.04 -1.02
C LEU A 83 41.72 6.47 -1.02
N GLY A 84 40.85 7.47 -0.85
CA GLY A 84 41.25 8.87 -0.74
C GLY A 84 42.16 9.12 0.46
N LEU A 85 41.80 8.59 1.63
CA LEU A 85 42.63 8.69 2.83
C LEU A 85 43.99 8.00 2.64
N ALA A 86 44.00 6.79 2.09
CA ALA A 86 45.23 6.04 1.86
C ALA A 86 46.19 6.75 0.89
N THR A 87 45.65 7.29 -0.21
CA THR A 87 46.44 8.07 -1.19
C THR A 87 46.98 9.35 -0.57
N PHE A 88 46.18 10.07 0.23
CA PHE A 88 46.62 11.25 0.94
C PHE A 88 47.76 10.95 1.93
N ILE A 89 47.60 9.92 2.76
CA ILE A 89 48.64 9.49 3.70
C ILE A 89 49.92 9.08 2.94
N PHE A 90 49.79 8.38 1.82
CA PHE A 90 50.92 7.97 1.01
C PHE A 90 51.68 9.18 0.41
N LEU A 91 50.96 10.18 -0.12
CA LEU A 91 51.57 11.41 -0.62
C LEU A 91 52.31 12.17 0.49
N VAL A 92 51.69 12.33 1.66
CA VAL A 92 52.33 12.96 2.82
C VAL A 92 53.58 12.18 3.25
N TYR A 93 53.52 10.86 3.24
CA TYR A 93 54.66 10.01 3.53
C TYR A 93 55.79 10.20 2.51
N LEU A 94 55.48 10.26 1.20
CA LEU A 94 56.47 10.52 0.16
C LEU A 94 57.11 11.90 0.30
N ILE A 95 56.32 12.93 0.57
CA ILE A 95 56.80 14.30 0.79
C ILE A 95 57.69 14.35 2.03
N SER A 96 57.26 13.75 3.13
CA SER A 96 58.06 13.67 4.36
C SER A 96 59.38 12.95 4.09
N LYS A 97 59.34 11.81 3.41
CA LYS A 97 60.52 11.04 3.03
C LYS A 97 61.47 11.82 2.12
N HIS A 98 60.95 12.64 1.21
CA HIS A 98 61.75 13.52 0.36
C HIS A 98 62.38 14.63 1.20
N TYR A 99 61.63 15.25 2.11
CA TYR A 99 62.12 16.31 2.99
C TYR A 99 63.23 15.82 3.93
N TYR A 100 63.15 14.60 4.44
CA TYR A 100 64.21 14.02 5.29
C TYR A 100 65.44 13.50 4.51
N ARG A 101 65.33 13.40 3.18
CA ARG A 101 66.44 12.92 2.33
C ARG A 101 67.38 14.05 1.92
N GLU A 102 66.93 15.29 2.02
CA GLU A 102 67.76 16.49 1.83
C GLU A 102 68.28 17.00 3.16
#